data_AF-A0A951LUQ2-F1
#
_entry.id   AF-A0A951LUQ2-F1
#
_cell.length_a   1.000
_cell.length_b   1.000
_cell.length_c   1.000
_cell.angle_alpha   90.00
_cell.angle_beta   90.00
_cell.angle_gamma   90.00
#
_symmetry.space_group_name_H-M   'P 1'
#
loop_
_entity.id
_entity.type
_entity.pdbx_description
1 polymer ?
#
loop_
_entity_poly.entity_id
_entity_poly.type
_entity_poly.pdbx_seq_one_letter_code
_entity_poly.pdbx_strand_id
1 'polypeptide(L)'
;SKFDLNYIKLDGNIACMVNGAGLAMATMDIIKLAGGEPANFLDVGGGASQERVEAAFRILLADENVRAVLINIFGGIVRCDMVARGVVGAAQNLGVKVPVVVRLEGTNVEEGQRVIRESGLGFTVANGMQDAAEKVVAAAV
;
A
#
# COMPACT_ATOMS: atom_id res chain seq x y z
N SER A 1 -15.63 -12.84 -1.59
CA SER A 1 -15.97 -11.49 -1.07
C SER A 1 -16.43 -10.61 -2.23
N LYS A 2 -17.21 -9.54 -2.01
CA LYS A 2 -17.76 -8.69 -3.11
C LYS A 2 -16.69 -8.05 -4.03
N PHE A 3 -15.44 -7.98 -3.57
CA PHE A 3 -14.29 -7.41 -4.29
C PHE A 3 -13.06 -8.32 -4.37
N ASP A 4 -13.18 -9.60 -3.99
CA ASP A 4 -12.07 -10.58 -3.95
C ASP A 4 -10.79 -10.08 -3.25
N LEU A 5 -10.98 -9.37 -2.14
CA LEU A 5 -9.92 -8.96 -1.23
C LEU A 5 -9.78 -10.00 -0.11
N ASN A 6 -8.54 -10.37 0.22
CA ASN A 6 -8.24 -11.19 1.39
C ASN A 6 -7.73 -10.27 2.51
N TYR A 7 -8.54 -10.06 3.53
CA TYR A 7 -8.26 -9.14 4.63
C TYR A 7 -8.32 -9.85 5.98
N ILE A 8 -7.34 -9.59 6.84
CA ILE A 8 -7.33 -10.01 8.25
C ILE A 8 -6.88 -8.82 9.08
N LYS A 9 -7.63 -8.47 10.12
CA LYS A 9 -7.27 -7.39 11.07
C LYS A 9 -6.23 -7.89 12.08
N LEU A 10 -5.28 -7.02 12.43
CA LEU A 10 -4.31 -7.16 13.51
C LEU A 10 -4.41 -5.94 14.44
N ASP A 11 -3.59 -5.90 15.50
CA ASP A 11 -3.67 -4.87 16.55
C ASP A 11 -2.69 -3.70 16.36
N GLY A 12 -1.96 -3.64 15.24
CA GLY A 12 -0.98 -2.59 14.96
C GLY A 12 -1.56 -1.27 14.45
N ASN A 13 -0.67 -0.37 14.03
CA ASN A 13 -0.98 0.98 13.56
C ASN A 13 -0.49 1.27 12.12
N ILE A 14 0.24 0.36 11.49
CA ILE A 14 0.69 0.49 10.10
C ILE A 14 -0.14 -0.42 9.22
N ALA A 15 -1.04 0.16 8.42
CA ALA A 15 -1.80 -0.62 7.46
C ALA A 15 -0.93 -1.01 6.27
N CYS A 16 -1.10 -2.22 5.73
CA CYS A 16 -0.44 -2.62 4.49
C CYS A 16 -1.44 -3.03 3.41
N MET A 17 -1.16 -2.65 2.16
CA MET A 17 -1.90 -3.07 0.96
C MET A 17 -0.90 -3.71 -0.01
N VAL A 18 -1.08 -4.99 -0.32
CA VAL A 18 -0.08 -5.79 -1.04
C VAL A 18 -0.74 -6.68 -2.09
N ASN A 19 -0.03 -7.03 -3.15
CA ASN A 19 -0.46 -8.07 -4.09
C ASN A 19 0.30 -9.39 -3.86
N GLY A 20 -0.46 -10.46 -3.64
CA GLY A 20 0.03 -11.80 -3.34
C GLY A 20 0.24 -12.04 -1.83
N ALA A 21 -0.39 -13.10 -1.32
CA ALA A 21 -0.34 -13.48 0.09
C ALA A 21 1.09 -13.62 0.66
N GLY A 22 2.02 -14.20 -0.10
CA GLY A 22 3.42 -14.35 0.34
C GLY A 22 4.12 -13.01 0.54
N LEU A 23 3.90 -12.06 -0.38
CA LEU A 23 4.46 -10.71 -0.26
C LEU A 23 3.78 -9.94 0.88
N ALA A 24 2.48 -10.15 1.10
CA ALA A 24 1.74 -9.54 2.20
C ALA A 24 2.31 -9.98 3.57
N MET A 25 2.55 -11.28 3.75
CA MET A 25 3.22 -11.81 4.96
C MET A 25 4.61 -11.21 5.14
N ALA A 26 5.45 -11.23 4.09
CA ALA A 26 6.78 -10.64 4.16
C ALA A 26 6.77 -9.12 4.43
N THR A 27 5.72 -8.41 3.99
CA THR A 27 5.55 -6.98 4.26
C THR A 27 5.25 -6.72 5.73
N MET A 28 4.38 -7.53 6.35
CA MET A 28 4.14 -7.43 7.79
C MET A 28 5.39 -7.75 8.60
N ASP A 29 6.13 -8.80 8.21
CA ASP A 29 7.36 -9.21 8.87
C ASP A 29 8.41 -8.10 8.82
N ILE A 30 8.62 -7.45 7.66
CA ILE A 30 9.61 -6.38 7.56
C ILE A 30 9.20 -5.11 8.30
N ILE A 31 7.90 -4.79 8.38
CA ILE A 31 7.40 -3.69 9.22
C ILE A 31 7.77 -3.97 10.68
N LYS A 32 7.51 -5.20 11.15
CA LYS A 32 7.89 -5.66 12.51
C LYS A 32 9.39 -5.57 12.74
N LEU A 33 10.20 -6.04 11.80
CA LEU A 33 11.67 -5.98 11.89
C LEU A 33 12.21 -4.55 11.92
N ALA A 34 11.53 -3.62 11.24
CA ALA A 34 11.84 -2.18 11.29
C ALA A 34 11.33 -1.48 12.57
N GLY A 35 10.70 -2.21 13.49
CA GLY A 35 10.19 -1.69 14.77
C GLY A 35 8.77 -1.13 14.74
N GLY A 36 8.02 -1.36 13.65
CA GLY A 36 6.61 -0.99 13.54
C GLY A 36 5.64 -2.11 13.85
N GLU A 37 4.36 -1.77 13.93
CA GLU A 37 3.29 -2.72 14.23
C GLU A 37 2.28 -2.80 13.05
N PRO A 38 2.24 -3.89 12.27
CA PRO A 38 1.28 -4.05 11.18
C PRO A 38 -0.15 -4.16 11.71
N ALA A 39 -1.05 -3.33 11.17
CA ALA A 39 -2.46 -3.24 11.55
C ALA A 39 -3.33 -4.29 10.83
N ASN A 40 -2.84 -4.87 9.73
CA ASN A 40 -3.62 -5.82 8.95
C ASN A 40 -2.74 -6.69 8.05
N PHE A 41 -3.31 -7.81 7.60
CA PHE A 41 -2.95 -8.48 6.36
C PHE A 41 -3.96 -8.05 5.29
N LEU A 42 -3.49 -7.66 4.11
CA LEU A 42 -4.37 -7.41 2.96
C LEU A 42 -3.69 -7.76 1.64
N ASP A 43 -4.25 -8.76 0.97
CA ASP A 43 -3.91 -9.14 -0.39
C ASP A 43 -5.01 -8.67 -1.36
N VAL A 44 -4.65 -7.76 -2.28
CA VAL A 44 -5.53 -7.23 -3.34
C VAL A 44 -5.55 -8.09 -4.61
N GLY A 45 -4.73 -9.14 -4.65
CA GLY A 45 -4.58 -10.07 -5.77
C GLY A 45 -3.75 -9.51 -6.93
N GLY A 46 -3.56 -10.32 -7.98
CA GLY A 46 -2.71 -9.98 -9.12
C GLY A 46 -3.22 -8.85 -10.02
N GLY A 47 -4.46 -8.40 -9.86
CA GLY A 47 -5.06 -7.29 -10.60
C GLY A 47 -5.55 -6.18 -9.69
N ALA A 48 -4.76 -5.13 -9.48
CA ALA A 48 -5.18 -3.99 -8.67
C ALA A 48 -5.99 -2.98 -9.52
N SER A 49 -7.24 -3.30 -9.85
CA SER A 49 -8.15 -2.33 -10.48
C SER A 49 -8.45 -1.17 -9.52
N GLN A 50 -8.76 0.02 -10.05
CA GLN A 50 -9.06 1.21 -9.23
C GLN A 50 -10.14 0.94 -8.17
N GLU A 51 -11.23 0.26 -8.56
CA GLU A 51 -12.32 -0.11 -7.64
C GLU A 51 -11.86 -0.99 -6.48
N ARG A 52 -10.94 -1.93 -6.75
CA ARG A 52 -10.35 -2.80 -5.71
C ARG A 52 -9.44 -2.02 -4.78
N VAL A 53 -8.64 -1.11 -5.32
CA VAL A 53 -7.78 -0.22 -4.53
C VAL A 53 -8.61 0.73 -3.66
N GLU A 54 -9.71 1.27 -4.18
CA GLU A 54 -10.66 2.06 -3.39
C GLU A 54 -11.31 1.25 -2.27
N ALA A 55 -11.79 0.04 -2.57
CA ALA A 55 -12.36 -0.84 -1.55
C ALA A 55 -11.33 -1.20 -0.47
N ALA A 56 -10.09 -1.47 -0.86
CA ALA A 56 -8.97 -1.70 0.03
C ALA A 56 -8.72 -0.49 0.94
N PHE A 57 -8.60 0.72 0.39
CA PHE A 57 -8.45 1.94 1.20
C PHE A 57 -9.60 2.15 2.18
N ARG A 58 -10.86 1.94 1.77
CA ARG A 58 -12.01 2.06 2.68
C ARG A 58 -11.91 1.09 3.87
N ILE A 59 -11.44 -0.14 3.65
CA ILE A 59 -11.23 -1.11 4.73
C ILE A 59 -10.11 -0.65 5.67
N LEU A 60 -8.97 -0.21 5.11
CA LEU A 60 -7.82 0.23 5.90
C LEU A 60 -8.15 1.47 6.74
N LEU A 61 -8.85 2.45 6.15
CA LEU A 61 -9.17 3.72 6.80
C LEU A 61 -10.36 3.65 7.76
N ALA A 62 -11.11 2.56 7.75
CA ALA A 62 -12.13 2.29 8.75
C ALA A 62 -11.51 1.91 10.12
N ASP A 63 -10.23 1.57 10.16
CA ASP A 63 -9.51 1.26 11.38
C ASP A 63 -8.88 2.53 11.97
N GLU A 64 -9.46 3.02 13.07
CA GLU A 64 -9.02 4.24 13.76
C GLU A 64 -7.60 4.13 14.37
N ASN A 65 -7.04 2.93 14.48
CA ASN A 65 -5.67 2.72 14.94
C ASN A 65 -4.63 3.00 13.86
N VAL A 66 -5.03 3.05 12.59
CA VAL A 66 -4.10 3.26 11.48
C VAL A 66 -3.53 4.67 11.53
N ARG A 67 -2.19 4.75 11.52
CA ARG A 67 -1.40 5.99 11.52
C ARG A 67 -0.65 6.19 10.21
N ALA A 68 -0.28 5.12 9.52
CA ALA A 68 0.33 5.19 8.19
C ALA A 68 -0.07 3.97 7.34
N VAL A 69 0.05 4.11 6.01
CA VAL A 69 -0.23 3.04 5.04
C VAL A 69 1.02 2.73 4.23
N LEU A 70 1.40 1.45 4.16
CA LEU A 70 2.38 0.93 3.21
C LEU A 70 1.68 0.22 2.04
N ILE A 71 1.81 0.79 0.85
CA ILE A 71 1.42 0.14 -0.40
C ILE A 71 2.65 -0.53 -0.99
N ASN A 72 2.68 -1.86 -1.03
CA ASN A 72 3.80 -2.62 -1.58
C ASN A 72 3.31 -3.51 -2.72
N ILE A 73 3.60 -3.11 -3.95
CA ILE A 73 3.11 -3.82 -5.14
C ILE A 73 4.27 -4.24 -6.03
N PHE A 74 4.29 -5.52 -6.39
CA PHE A 74 5.19 -6.06 -7.40
C PHE A 74 4.42 -6.30 -8.70
N GLY A 75 4.63 -5.44 -9.69
CA GLY A 75 4.04 -5.50 -11.02
C GLY A 75 4.75 -6.51 -11.92
N GLY A 76 4.17 -7.72 -12.02
CA GLY A 76 4.56 -8.71 -13.03
C GLY A 76 3.78 -8.49 -14.33
N ILE A 77 2.67 -9.23 -14.49
CA ILE A 77 1.77 -9.08 -15.65
C ILE A 77 1.07 -7.71 -15.63
N VAL A 78 0.75 -7.21 -14.44
CA VAL A 78 0.13 -5.90 -14.26
C VAL A 78 1.21 -4.83 -14.14
N ARG A 79 1.06 -3.76 -14.93
CA ARG A 79 2.02 -2.66 -14.99
C ARG A 79 1.88 -1.71 -13.81
N CYS A 80 3.00 -1.28 -13.23
CA CYS A 80 3.03 -0.36 -12.10
C CYS A 80 2.35 0.97 -12.37
N ASP A 81 2.41 1.48 -13.60
CA ASP A 81 1.77 2.76 -13.97
C ASP A 81 0.25 2.71 -13.89
N MET A 82 -0.36 1.57 -14.22
CA MET A 82 -1.81 1.38 -14.06
C MET A 82 -2.20 1.33 -12.59
N VAL A 83 -1.42 0.60 -11.77
CA VAL A 83 -1.66 0.51 -10.33
C VAL A 83 -1.49 1.87 -9.66
N ALA A 84 -0.43 2.60 -10.00
CA ALA A 84 -0.16 3.94 -9.47
C ALA A 84 -1.33 4.91 -9.74
N ARG A 85 -1.89 4.90 -10.95
CA ARG A 85 -3.07 5.71 -11.28
C ARG A 85 -4.30 5.29 -10.46
N GLY A 86 -4.50 3.99 -10.27
CA GLY A 86 -5.57 3.47 -9.41
C GLY A 86 -5.43 3.92 -7.95
N VAL A 87 -4.21 3.88 -7.41
CA VAL A 87 -3.88 4.34 -6.06
C VAL A 87 -4.10 5.85 -5.91
N VAL A 88 -3.61 6.67 -6.85
CA VAL A 88 -3.79 8.13 -6.82
C VAL A 88 -5.26 8.51 -6.93
N GLY A 89 -6.00 7.92 -7.88
CA GLY A 89 -7.43 8.19 -8.06
C GLY A 89 -8.24 7.78 -6.83
N ALA A 90 -7.97 6.60 -6.27
CA ALA A 90 -8.63 6.13 -5.06
C ALA A 90 -8.37 7.06 -3.87
N ALA A 91 -7.13 7.49 -3.69
CA ALA A 91 -6.73 8.34 -2.59
C ALA A 91 -7.34 9.76 -2.68
N GLN A 92 -7.40 10.33 -3.90
CA GLN A 92 -8.07 11.60 -4.17
C GLN A 92 -9.57 11.51 -3.84
N ASN A 93 -10.24 10.46 -4.31
CA ASN A 93 -11.68 10.26 -4.10
C ASN A 93 -12.04 10.10 -2.62
N LEU A 94 -11.18 9.44 -1.84
CA LEU A 94 -11.42 9.16 -0.42
C LEU A 94 -10.86 10.24 0.51
N GLY A 95 -10.08 11.20 -0.01
CA GLY A 95 -9.47 12.26 0.80
C GLY A 95 -8.52 11.72 1.86
N VAL A 96 -7.64 10.78 1.49
CA VAL A 96 -6.71 10.11 2.42
C VAL A 96 -5.78 11.12 3.06
N LYS A 97 -5.77 11.16 4.40
CA LYS A 97 -4.96 12.12 5.20
C LYS A 97 -3.80 11.48 5.94
N VAL A 98 -3.84 10.17 6.15
CA VAL A 98 -2.73 9.44 6.78
C VAL A 98 -1.54 9.40 5.82
N PRO A 99 -0.30 9.46 6.32
CA PRO A 99 0.88 9.26 5.50
C PRO A 99 0.83 7.94 4.72
N VAL A 100 1.17 8.01 3.44
CA VAL A 100 1.22 6.84 2.55
C VAL A 100 2.63 6.69 1.99
N VAL A 101 3.22 5.53 2.22
CA VAL A 101 4.46 5.08 1.61
C VAL A 101 4.11 4.09 0.50
N VAL A 102 4.65 4.32 -0.69
CA VAL A 102 4.40 3.48 -1.87
C VAL A 102 5.70 2.89 -2.36
N ARG A 103 5.75 1.56 -2.41
CA ARG A 103 6.83 0.80 -3.04
C ARG A 103 6.26 0.04 -4.23
N LEU A 104 6.78 0.34 -5.40
CA LEU A 104 6.44 -0.31 -6.67
C LEU A 104 7.69 -0.98 -7.23
N GLU A 105 7.53 -2.15 -7.84
CA GLU A 105 8.59 -2.86 -8.58
C GLU A 105 8.06 -3.55 -9.82
N GLY A 106 8.95 -3.84 -10.76
CA GLY A 106 8.65 -4.65 -11.93
C GLY A 106 8.26 -3.80 -13.13
N THR A 107 7.29 -4.25 -13.92
CA THR A 107 7.00 -3.65 -15.22
C THR A 107 6.51 -2.20 -15.08
N ASN A 108 7.17 -1.28 -15.80
CA ASN A 108 6.90 0.16 -15.80
C ASN A 108 7.01 0.83 -14.42
N VAL A 109 7.90 0.34 -13.56
CA VAL A 109 8.13 0.91 -12.22
C VAL A 109 8.46 2.41 -12.27
N GLU A 110 9.33 2.85 -13.18
CA GLU A 110 9.72 4.26 -13.29
C GLU A 110 8.53 5.18 -13.57
N GLU A 111 7.67 4.78 -14.51
CA GLU A 111 6.44 5.49 -14.84
C GLU A 111 5.46 5.47 -13.66
N GLY A 112 5.28 4.32 -12.99
CA GLY A 112 4.42 4.23 -11.81
C GLY A 112 4.89 5.14 -10.68
N GLN A 113 6.19 5.16 -10.39
CA GLN A 113 6.75 6.05 -9.38
C GLN A 113 6.61 7.52 -9.79
N ARG A 114 6.74 7.86 -11.08
CA ARG A 114 6.49 9.23 -11.58
C ARG A 114 5.05 9.65 -11.30
N VAL A 115 4.06 8.80 -11.63
CA VAL A 115 2.64 9.06 -11.34
C VAL A 115 2.40 9.33 -9.86
N ILE A 116 3.03 8.56 -8.95
CA ILE A 116 2.91 8.79 -7.51
C ILE A 116 3.51 10.15 -7.11
N ARG A 117 4.73 10.47 -7.56
CA ARG A 117 5.42 11.73 -7.20
C ARG A 117 4.70 12.98 -7.71
N GLU A 118 4.15 12.91 -8.92
CA GLU A 118 3.46 14.03 -9.57
C GLU A 118 1.99 14.18 -9.12
N SER A 119 1.47 13.28 -8.28
CA SER A 119 0.06 13.26 -7.86
C SER A 119 -0.37 14.46 -7.00
N GLY A 120 0.58 15.16 -6.38
CA GLY A 120 0.30 16.24 -5.41
C GLY A 120 -0.25 15.75 -4.06
N LEU A 121 -0.32 14.44 -3.82
CA LEU A 121 -0.89 13.85 -2.59
C LEU A 121 0.12 13.72 -1.43
N GLY A 122 1.37 14.12 -1.62
CA GLY A 122 2.42 13.98 -0.61
C GLY A 122 2.83 12.53 -0.31
N PHE A 123 2.58 11.61 -1.25
CA PHE A 123 2.97 10.21 -1.11
C PHE A 123 4.48 10.05 -1.17
N THR A 124 5.02 9.20 -0.28
CA THR A 124 6.45 8.91 -0.23
C THR A 124 6.75 7.68 -1.06
N VAL A 125 7.62 7.81 -2.08
CA VAL A 125 8.09 6.66 -2.84
C VAL A 125 9.28 6.00 -2.14
N ALA A 126 9.23 4.68 -2.01
CA ALA A 126 10.30 3.87 -1.45
C ALA A 126 10.97 2.96 -2.50
N ASN A 127 12.26 2.74 -2.32
CA ASN A 127 13.13 1.96 -3.18
C ASN A 127 13.52 0.66 -2.46
N GLY A 128 12.79 -0.42 -2.75
CA GLY A 128 12.97 -1.71 -2.10
C GLY A 128 12.24 -1.87 -0.77
N MET A 129 12.26 -3.09 -0.24
CA MET A 129 11.47 -3.49 0.94
C MET A 129 11.93 -2.78 2.22
N GLN A 130 13.24 -2.73 2.49
CA GLN A 130 13.78 -2.17 3.72
C GLN A 130 13.52 -0.67 3.82
N ASP A 131 13.81 0.09 2.75
CA ASP A 131 13.52 1.53 2.69
C ASP A 131 12.02 1.83 2.88
N ALA A 132 11.15 0.98 2.34
CA ALA A 132 9.71 1.13 2.51
C ALA A 132 9.27 0.92 3.96
N ALA A 133 9.84 -0.07 4.63
CA ALA A 133 9.57 -0.37 6.04
C ALA A 133 10.06 0.77 6.94
N GLU A 134 11.30 1.21 6.79
CA GLU A 134 11.88 2.31 7.59
C GLU A 134 11.08 3.61 7.43
N LYS A 135 10.71 3.95 6.19
CA LYS A 135 9.90 5.15 5.89
C LYS A 135 8.51 5.08 6.48
N VAL A 136 7.81 3.94 6.40
CA VAL A 136 6.44 3.86 6.92
C VAL A 136 6.42 3.85 8.43
N VAL A 137 7.40 3.20 9.08
CA VAL A 137 7.55 3.25 10.54
C VAL A 137 7.83 4.67 11.00
N ALA A 138 8.73 5.39 10.33
CA ALA A 138 9.01 6.79 10.63
C ALA A 138 7.82 7.73 10.37
N ALA A 139 6.86 7.33 9.54
CA ALA A 139 5.65 8.10 9.27
C ALA A 139 4.48 7.77 10.21
N ALA A 140 4.55 6.66 10.96
CA ALA A 140 3.48 6.14 11.80
C ALA A 140 3.52 6.65 13.25
N VAL A 141 4.09 7.83 13.47
CA VAL A 141 4.33 8.47 14.79
C VAL A 141 3.09 9.20 15.30
#